data_AF-A0A434TB66-F1
#
_entry.id   AF-A0A434TB66-F1
#
_cell.length_a   1.000
_cell.length_b   1.000
_cell.length_c   1.000
_cell.angle_alpha   90.00
_cell.angle_beta   90.00
_cell.angle_gamma   90.00
#
_symmetry.space_group_name_H-M   'P 1'
#
loop_
_entity.id
_entity.type
_entity.pdbx_description
1 polymer ?
#
loop_
_entity_poly.entity_id
_entity_poly.type
_entity_poly.pdbx_seq_one_letter_code
_entity_poly.pdbx_strand_id
1 'polypeptide(L)'
;RWTPSRPDLKVDGDILSFGANLTGFNLVNFFSRNLVNILIGKYSGAIELGYYDRAYKLLLFPLQNITQPLTRVMVPLLSRIHDDKARFRDLYVRTNWMLAAVTMPGIAALTLTSDQVVALLFGPRWTAVAPIFAWLGIASLTQSVSS
;
A
#
# COMPACT_ATOMS: atom_id res chain seq x y z
N ARG A 1 -17.34 -40.77 -13.59
CA ARG A 1 -16.04 -40.65 -14.30
C ARG A 1 -16.05 -39.31 -15.04
N TRP A 2 -15.21 -38.36 -14.65
CA TRP A 2 -15.04 -37.11 -15.39
C TRP A 2 -14.15 -37.41 -16.62
N THR A 3 -14.56 -36.95 -17.80
CA THR A 3 -13.78 -37.07 -19.03
C THR A 3 -13.42 -35.66 -19.52
N PRO A 4 -12.15 -35.32 -19.71
CA PRO A 4 -11.74 -34.01 -20.21
C PRO A 4 -12.27 -33.82 -21.65
N SER A 5 -13.23 -32.92 -21.82
CA SER A 5 -13.65 -32.42 -23.14
C SER A 5 -12.77 -31.24 -23.55
N ARG A 6 -12.64 -30.99 -24.86
CA ARG A 6 -11.87 -29.86 -25.40
C ARG A 6 -12.43 -28.54 -24.84
N PRO A 7 -11.58 -27.58 -24.44
CA PRO A 7 -12.05 -26.27 -23.97
C PRO A 7 -12.83 -25.58 -25.09
N ASP A 8 -14.05 -25.14 -24.79
CA ASP A 8 -14.82 -24.31 -25.70
C ASP A 8 -14.18 -22.92 -25.73
N LEU A 9 -13.68 -22.50 -26.89
CA LEU A 9 -13.03 -21.21 -27.11
C LEU A 9 -14.03 -20.09 -27.40
N LYS A 10 -15.34 -20.38 -27.32
CA LYS A 10 -16.39 -19.36 -27.42
C LYS A 10 -16.42 -18.52 -26.14
N VAL A 11 -15.63 -17.46 -26.15
CA VAL A 11 -15.66 -16.42 -25.13
C VAL A 11 -16.87 -15.52 -25.41
N ASP A 12 -17.73 -15.38 -24.40
CA ASP A 12 -18.89 -14.48 -24.48
C ASP A 12 -18.43 -13.01 -24.56
N GLY A 13 -19.17 -12.19 -25.32
CA GLY A 13 -18.85 -10.77 -25.50
C GLY A 13 -18.86 -10.00 -24.18
N ASP A 14 -19.70 -10.43 -23.24
CA ASP A 14 -19.80 -9.87 -21.89
C ASP A 14 -18.55 -10.15 -21.04
N ILE A 15 -17.90 -11.31 -21.23
CA ILE A 15 -16.65 -11.63 -20.54
C ILE A 15 -15.50 -10.77 -21.09
N LEU A 16 -15.47 -10.55 -22.40
CA LEU A 16 -14.49 -9.67 -23.03
C LEU A 16 -14.67 -8.21 -22.60
N SER A 17 -15.90 -7.71 -22.55
CA SER A 17 -16.18 -6.33 -22.12
C SER A 17 -15.85 -6.13 -20.63
N PHE A 18 -16.16 -7.09 -19.77
CA PHE A 18 -15.76 -7.08 -18.37
C PHE A 18 -14.23 -7.10 -18.22
N GLY A 19 -13.54 -7.99 -18.92
CA GLY A 19 -12.07 -8.08 -18.90
C GLY A 19 -11.40 -6.80 -19.40
N ALA A 20 -11.95 -6.17 -20.44
CA ALA A 20 -11.47 -4.90 -20.98
C ALA A 20 -11.63 -3.76 -19.96
N ASN A 21 -12.82 -3.64 -19.33
CA ASN A 21 -13.06 -2.64 -18.28
C ASN A 21 -12.13 -2.83 -17.08
N LEU A 22 -11.95 -4.08 -16.64
CA LEU A 22 -11.05 -4.41 -15.53
C LEU A 22 -9.59 -4.07 -15.88
N THR A 23 -9.16 -4.38 -17.10
CA THR A 23 -7.80 -4.06 -17.58
C THR A 23 -7.60 -2.55 -17.65
N GLY A 24 -8.56 -1.81 -18.20
CA GLY A 24 -8.53 -0.35 -18.25
C GLY A 24 -8.46 0.28 -16.86
N PHE A 25 -9.29 -0.19 -15.92
CA PHE A 25 -9.27 0.25 -14.53
C PHE A 25 -7.91 0.00 -13.86
N ASN A 26 -7.34 -1.20 -14.06
CA ASN A 26 -6.04 -1.55 -13.50
C ASN A 26 -4.90 -0.73 -14.13
N LEU A 27 -4.98 -0.45 -15.43
CA LEU A 27 -3.98 0.35 -16.14
C LEU A 27 -3.98 1.79 -15.63
N VAL A 28 -5.16 2.41 -15.50
CA VAL A 28 -5.32 3.76 -14.93
C VAL A 28 -4.79 3.78 -13.50
N ASN A 29 -5.13 2.77 -12.67
CA ASN A 29 -4.60 2.67 -11.32
C ASN A 29 -3.08 2.51 -11.28
N PHE A 30 -2.51 1.71 -12.19
CA PHE A 30 -1.06 1.52 -12.29
C PHE A 30 -0.37 2.84 -12.59
N PHE A 31 -0.84 3.59 -13.60
CA PHE A 31 -0.25 4.89 -13.92
C PHE A 31 -0.45 5.90 -12.79
N SER A 32 -1.64 6.00 -12.20
CA SER A 32 -1.89 6.92 -11.07
C SER A 32 -0.96 6.67 -9.88
N ARG A 33 -0.69 5.39 -9.55
CA ARG A 33 0.23 5.02 -8.46
C ARG A 33 1.70 5.25 -8.81
N ASN A 34 2.08 5.08 -10.07
CA ASN A 34 3.47 5.22 -10.52
C ASN A 34 3.79 6.61 -11.07
N LEU A 35 2.81 7.51 -11.20
CA LEU A 35 3.00 8.81 -11.82
C LEU A 35 4.07 9.62 -11.10
N VAL A 36 4.08 9.60 -9.77
CA VAL A 36 5.11 10.25 -8.95
C VAL A 36 6.50 9.70 -9.29
N ASN A 37 6.66 8.38 -9.38
CA ASN A 37 7.94 7.74 -9.73
C ASN A 37 8.40 8.12 -11.15
N ILE A 38 7.47 8.15 -12.11
CA ILE A 38 7.75 8.52 -13.51
C ILE A 38 8.17 9.99 -13.58
N LEU A 39 7.49 10.88 -12.86
CA LEU A 39 7.81 12.30 -12.80
C LEU A 39 9.19 12.52 -12.18
N ILE A 40 9.49 11.91 -11.04
CA ILE A 40 10.80 12.03 -10.39
C ILE A 40 11.91 11.48 -11.31
N GLY A 41 11.71 10.32 -11.93
CA GLY A 41 12.67 9.75 -12.87
C GLY A 41 12.92 10.66 -14.09
N LYS A 42 11.88 11.31 -14.60
CA LYS A 42 11.96 12.20 -15.77
C LYS A 42 12.59 13.56 -15.46
N TYR A 43 12.23 14.18 -14.34
CA TYR A 43 12.64 15.55 -14.00
C TYR A 43 13.90 15.60 -13.12
N SER A 44 14.06 14.65 -12.20
CA SER A 44 15.14 14.62 -11.21
C SER A 44 16.20 13.56 -11.50
N GLY A 45 15.93 12.63 -12.41
CA GLY A 45 16.86 11.60 -12.86
C GLY A 45 16.84 10.31 -12.03
N ALA A 46 17.66 9.34 -12.44
CA ALA A 46 17.65 7.99 -11.87
C ALA A 46 18.16 7.90 -10.42
N ILE A 47 19.07 8.79 -10.02
CA ILE A 47 19.64 8.81 -8.66
C ILE A 47 18.56 9.23 -7.65
N GLU A 48 17.88 10.35 -7.90
CA GLU A 48 16.81 10.87 -7.05
C GLU A 48 15.62 9.91 -6.98
N LEU A 49 15.27 9.27 -8.10
CA LEU A 49 14.27 8.21 -8.10
C LEU A 49 14.68 7.03 -7.21
N GLY A 50 15.96 6.67 -7.23
CA GLY A 50 16.51 5.63 -6.36
C GLY A 50 16.40 5.99 -4.87
N TYR A 51 16.65 7.26 -4.52
CA TYR A 51 16.47 7.73 -3.13
C TYR A 51 15.01 7.71 -2.70
N TYR A 52 14.11 8.19 -3.56
CA TYR A 52 12.67 8.15 -3.31
C TYR A 52 12.15 6.72 -3.14
N ASP A 53 12.50 5.80 -4.04
CA ASP A 53 12.08 4.39 -3.96
C ASP A 53 12.53 3.73 -2.64
N ARG A 54 13.76 4.03 -2.19
CA ARG A 54 14.27 3.53 -0.90
C ARG A 54 13.52 4.12 0.29
N ALA A 55 13.30 5.43 0.31
CA ALA A 55 12.53 6.08 1.36
C ALA A 55 11.10 5.51 1.43
N TYR A 56 10.44 5.38 0.27
CA TYR A 56 9.09 4.86 0.17
C TYR A 56 8.99 3.39 0.62
N LYS A 57 9.94 2.53 0.22
CA LYS A 57 9.99 1.13 0.69
C LYS A 57 10.24 1.03 2.19
N LEU A 58 11.12 1.87 2.74
CA LEU A 58 11.37 1.91 4.18
C LEU A 58 10.09 2.26 4.96
N LEU A 59 9.29 3.17 4.44
CA LEU A 59 7.99 3.55 5.02
C LEU A 59 6.96 2.42 4.92
N LEU A 60 6.89 1.74 3.77
CA LEU A 60 5.93 0.66 3.54
C LEU A 60 6.24 -0.61 4.35
N PHE A 61 7.51 -0.85 4.67
CA PHE A 61 7.94 -2.06 5.37
C PHE A 61 7.16 -2.33 6.67
N PRO A 62 7.14 -1.42 7.67
CA PRO A 62 6.36 -1.65 8.91
C PRO A 62 4.85 -1.73 8.61
N LEU A 63 4.35 -0.91 7.68
CA LEU A 63 2.95 -0.85 7.32
C LEU A 63 2.44 -2.20 6.80
N GLN A 64 3.19 -2.84 5.91
CA GLN A 64 2.84 -4.12 5.32
C GLN A 64 2.91 -5.26 6.33
N ASN A 65 3.91 -5.25 7.22
CA ASN A 65 4.06 -6.27 8.26
C ASN A 65 2.89 -6.26 9.27
N ILE A 66 2.29 -5.11 9.52
CA ILE A 66 1.13 -5.00 10.41
C ILE A 66 -0.19 -5.24 9.65
N THR A 67 -0.33 -4.65 8.46
CA THR A 67 -1.60 -4.67 7.72
C THR A 67 -1.91 -6.04 7.11
N GLN A 68 -0.90 -6.78 6.63
CA GLN A 68 -1.16 -8.08 5.99
C GLN A 68 -1.78 -9.13 6.93
N PRO A 69 -1.23 -9.40 8.12
CA PRO A 69 -1.85 -10.32 9.08
C PRO A 69 -3.23 -9.84 9.50
N LEU A 70 -3.38 -8.53 9.73
CA LEU A 70 -4.64 -7.93 10.13
C LEU A 70 -5.72 -8.17 9.08
N THR A 71 -5.45 -7.90 7.81
CA THR A 71 -6.40 -8.13 6.71
C THR A 71 -6.81 -9.61 6.61
N ARG A 72 -5.88 -10.55 6.83
CA ARG A 72 -6.18 -11.99 6.82
C ARG A 72 -7.18 -12.41 7.91
N VAL A 73 -7.18 -11.72 9.05
CA VAL A 73 -8.11 -11.98 10.17
C VAL A 73 -9.41 -11.20 9.98
N MET A 74 -9.31 -9.93 9.58
CA MET A 74 -10.44 -9.01 9.49
C MET A 74 -11.39 -9.35 8.36
N VAL A 75 -10.89 -9.77 7.19
CA VAL A 75 -11.75 -10.08 6.04
C VAL A 75 -12.73 -11.21 6.38
N PRO A 76 -12.32 -12.40 6.86
CA PRO A 76 -13.25 -13.46 7.25
C PRO A 76 -14.19 -13.05 8.39
N LEU A 77 -13.68 -12.29 9.37
CA LEU A 77 -14.45 -11.85 10.53
C LEU A 77 -15.59 -10.90 10.12
N LEU A 78 -15.29 -9.92 9.26
CA LEU A 78 -16.25 -8.97 8.72
C LEU A 78 -17.27 -9.64 7.80
N SER A 79 -16.86 -10.63 6.97
CA SER A 79 -17.79 -11.39 6.12
C SER A 79 -18.84 -12.15 6.93
N ARG A 80 -18.49 -12.67 8.13
CA ARG A 80 -19.44 -13.39 9.00
C ARG A 80 -20.51 -12.49 9.62
N ILE A 81 -20.22 -11.21 9.78
CA ILE A 81 -21.13 -10.23 10.42
C ILE A 81 -21.67 -9.19 9.43
N HIS A 82 -21.52 -9.44 8.13
CA HIS A 82 -21.84 -8.45 7.09
C HIS A 82 -23.31 -7.99 7.08
N ASP A 83 -24.24 -8.88 7.50
CA ASP A 83 -25.66 -8.57 7.61
C ASP A 83 -25.99 -7.64 8.78
N ASP A 84 -25.17 -7.63 9.83
CA ASP A 84 -25.32 -6.77 11.01
C ASP A 84 -24.50 -5.49 10.84
N LYS A 85 -25.11 -4.49 10.19
CA LYS A 85 -24.47 -3.20 9.87
C LYS A 85 -23.92 -2.48 11.10
N ALA A 86 -24.59 -2.57 12.25
CA ALA A 86 -24.17 -1.88 13.46
C ALA A 86 -22.88 -2.50 14.01
N ARG A 87 -22.87 -3.82 14.12
CA ARG A 87 -21.72 -4.59 14.61
C ARG A 87 -20.55 -4.56 13.62
N PHE A 88 -20.82 -4.56 12.32
CA PHE A 88 -19.80 -4.38 11.28
C PHE A 88 -19.07 -3.05 11.44
N ARG A 89 -19.83 -1.94 11.58
CA ARG A 89 -19.25 -0.60 11.73
C ARG A 89 -18.39 -0.51 12.99
N ASP A 90 -18.90 -0.97 14.12
CA ASP A 90 -18.17 -0.90 15.40
C ASP A 90 -16.83 -1.63 15.32
N LEU A 91 -16.86 -2.86 14.80
CA LEU A 91 -15.65 -3.68 14.66
C LEU A 91 -14.66 -3.08 13.66
N TYR A 92 -15.14 -2.55 12.53
CA TYR A 92 -14.31 -1.88 11.54
C TYR A 92 -13.60 -0.66 12.14
N VAL A 93 -14.37 0.23 12.80
CA VAL A 93 -13.83 1.46 13.43
C VAL A 93 -12.84 1.11 14.54
N ARG A 94 -13.16 0.13 15.38
CA ARG A 94 -12.28 -0.30 16.47
C ARG A 94 -10.97 -0.86 15.96
N THR A 95 -11.00 -1.68 14.91
CA THR A 95 -9.78 -2.19 14.29
C THR A 95 -8.97 -1.09 13.61
N ASN A 96 -9.62 -0.16 12.91
CA ASN A 96 -8.93 0.97 12.29
C ASN A 96 -8.22 1.83 13.35
N TRP A 97 -8.89 2.11 14.46
CA TRP A 97 -8.29 2.82 15.61
C TRP A 97 -7.11 2.08 16.22
N MET A 98 -7.22 0.77 16.42
CA MET A 98 -6.10 -0.04 16.92
C MET A 98 -4.92 -0.02 15.96
N LEU A 99 -5.18 -0.12 14.65
CA LEU A 99 -4.14 -0.02 13.63
C LEU A 99 -3.45 1.33 13.70
N ALA A 100 -4.20 2.43 13.67
CA ALA A 100 -3.67 3.79 13.76
C ALA A 100 -2.86 4.01 15.06
N ALA A 101 -3.36 3.52 16.20
CA ALA A 101 -2.69 3.64 17.49
C ALA A 101 -1.33 2.93 17.54
N VAL A 102 -1.12 1.89 16.72
CA VAL A 102 0.16 1.16 16.63
C VAL A 102 1.05 1.74 15.53
N THR A 103 0.49 2.02 14.35
CA THR A 103 1.27 2.47 13.19
C THR A 103 1.75 3.91 13.33
N MET A 104 0.92 4.81 13.85
CA MET A 104 1.29 6.22 14.02
C MET A 104 2.53 6.44 14.89
N PRO A 105 2.62 5.91 16.13
CA PRO A 105 3.82 6.10 16.94
C PRO A 105 5.04 5.42 16.32
N GLY A 106 4.86 4.29 15.64
CA GLY A 106 5.94 3.62 14.91
C GLY A 106 6.51 4.48 13.78
N ILE A 107 5.64 5.04 12.94
CA ILE A 107 6.04 5.96 11.85
C ILE A 107 6.66 7.23 12.44
N ALA A 108 6.06 7.80 13.50
CA ALA A 108 6.59 9.00 14.14
C ALA A 108 7.99 8.77 14.72
N ALA A 109 8.23 7.66 15.39
CA ALA A 109 9.55 7.29 15.91
C ALA A 109 10.57 7.15 14.78
N LEU A 110 10.24 6.40 13.72
CA LEU A 110 11.11 6.25 12.56
C LEU A 110 11.40 7.58 11.87
N THR A 111 10.41 8.47 11.78
CA THR A 111 10.52 9.80 11.17
C THR A 111 11.48 10.69 11.96
N LEU A 112 11.39 10.66 13.31
CA LEU A 112 12.31 11.41 14.18
C LEU A 112 13.74 10.89 14.10
N THR A 113 13.92 9.57 13.96
CA THR A 113 15.24 8.93 13.90
C THR A 113 15.68 8.63 12.46
N SER A 114 15.15 9.34 11.47
CA SER A 114 15.32 9.02 10.05
C SER A 114 16.79 8.98 9.62
N ASP A 115 17.59 9.95 10.05
CA ASP A 115 19.03 10.03 9.75
C ASP A 115 19.78 8.79 10.26
N GLN A 116 19.48 8.36 11.48
CA GLN A 116 20.13 7.21 12.12
C GLN A 116 19.68 5.89 11.49
N VAL A 117 18.39 5.75 11.22
CA VAL A 117 17.81 4.56 10.59
C VAL A 117 18.38 4.38 9.18
N VAL A 118 18.44 5.44 8.39
CA VAL A 118 19.00 5.40 7.03
C VAL A 118 20.50 5.14 7.06
N ALA A 119 21.25 5.80 7.95
CA ALA A 119 22.68 5.55 8.09
C ALA A 119 22.98 4.12 8.54
N LEU A 120 22.17 3.54 9.42
CA LEU A 120 22.33 2.16 9.90
C LEU A 120 21.97 1.12 8.82
N LEU A 121 20.86 1.31 8.11
CA LEU A 121 20.34 0.34 7.14
C LEU A 121 21.05 0.39 5.79
N PHE A 122 21.39 1.59 5.31
CA PHE A 122 21.91 1.80 3.97
C PHE A 122 23.35 2.32 3.94
N GLY A 123 23.81 2.94 5.03
CA GLY A 123 25.15 3.51 5.14
C GLY A 123 25.24 5.00 4.74
N PRO A 124 26.42 5.61 4.89
CA PRO A 124 26.61 7.08 4.74
C PRO A 124 26.34 7.62 3.33
N ARG A 125 26.36 6.76 2.30
CA ARG A 125 26.10 7.14 0.91
C ARG A 125 24.62 7.41 0.61
N TRP A 126 23.74 7.10 1.54
CA TRP A 126 22.28 7.19 1.38
C TRP A 126 21.65 8.26 2.25
N THR A 127 22.44 9.17 2.82
CA THR A 127 21.96 10.25 3.69
C THR A 127 20.88 11.10 3.03
N ALA A 128 20.91 11.27 1.70
CA ALA A 128 19.87 11.95 0.93
C ALA A 128 18.47 11.29 1.03
N VAL A 129 18.39 10.01 1.43
CA VAL A 129 17.12 9.30 1.67
C VAL A 129 16.42 9.80 2.94
N ALA A 130 17.17 10.19 3.97
CA ALA A 130 16.63 10.57 5.27
C ALA A 130 15.63 11.75 5.21
N PRO A 131 15.93 12.90 4.55
CA PRO A 131 14.97 13.98 4.45
C PRO A 131 13.73 13.60 3.63
N ILE A 132 13.88 12.79 2.58
CA ILE A 132 12.75 12.31 1.77
C ILE A 132 11.86 11.40 2.63
N PHE A 133 12.45 10.48 3.39
CA PHE A 133 11.73 9.63 4.31
C PHE A 133 11.00 10.43 5.40
N ALA A 134 11.62 11.47 5.95
CA ALA A 134 10.99 12.32 6.95
C ALA A 134 9.73 13.03 6.40
N TRP A 135 9.82 13.61 5.20
CA TRP A 135 8.66 14.23 4.54
C TRP A 135 7.54 13.24 4.25
N LEU A 136 7.89 12.05 3.75
CA LEU A 136 6.92 10.97 3.51
C LEU A 136 6.27 10.49 4.82
N GLY A 137 7.03 10.39 5.90
CA GLY A 137 6.53 10.02 7.23
C GLY A 137 5.48 11.01 7.74
N ILE A 138 5.77 12.31 7.66
CA ILE A 138 4.83 13.39 8.04
C ILE A 138 3.56 13.32 7.19
N ALA A 139 3.69 13.18 5.86
CA ALA A 139 2.54 13.05 4.97
C ALA A 139 1.69 11.80 5.25
N SER A 140 2.30 10.72 5.74
CA SER A 140 1.59 9.48 6.08
C SER A 140 0.80 9.61 7.37
N LEU A 141 1.31 10.37 8.33
CA LEU A 141 0.61 10.66 9.59
C LEU A 141 -0.65 11.50 9.34
N THR A 142 -0.60 12.47 8.43
CA THR A 142 -1.78 13.27 8.08
C THR A 142 -2.83 12.45 7.32
N GLN A 143 -2.42 11.58 6.40
CA GLN A 143 -3.34 10.70 5.67
C GLN A 143 -4.05 9.69 6.58
N SER A 144 -3.37 9.22 7.62
CA SER A 144 -3.96 8.27 8.58
C SER A 144 -5.09 8.88 9.42
N VAL A 145 -5.13 10.21 9.59
CA VAL A 145 -6.25 10.90 10.27
C VAL A 145 -7.47 11.06 9.35
N SER A 146 -7.26 11.12 8.03
CA SER A 146 -8.33 11.30 7.04
C SER A 146 -9.01 10.01 6.57
N SER A 147 -8.48 8.84 6.96
CA SER A 147 -8.90 7.50 6.49
C SER A 147 -9.76 6.77 7.52
#